data_AF-A0A2L0EMT6-F1
#
_entry.id   AF-A0A2L0EMT6-F1
#
_cell.length_a   1.000
_cell.length_b   1.000
_cell.length_c   1.000
_cell.angle_alpha   90.00
_cell.angle_beta   90.00
_cell.angle_gamma   90.00
#
_symmetry.space_group_name_H-M   'P 1'
#
loop_
_entity.id
_entity.type
_entity.pdbx_description
1 polymer ?
#
loop_
_entity_poly.entity_id
_entity_poly.type
_entity_poly.pdbx_seq_one_letter_code
_entity_poly.pdbx_strand_id
1 'polypeptide(L)'
;MRLIGQIHITLKGSIVQRNPTVWEKFKRGFGARVDLDTDRMRVELEATAVVDQVKRALGRLGVGNALSLVIDDTVIFQDTDGKPDDLPDLMLALSEHASLFGRGFRELRFAAEHEEAGLHLVIETRARTEHLQDEPAALVSIGGRVQDLEPRRGESGDEYRRRVEPLTKDAALFEAARLQFESFVGRLEDALKAAMPEARVEQHHADARVVHAPDGDGAAPHPVGPTHPGYDPFMVYYPPSPLGMMLDVMLISSFMHMLSPPHIFVVNPAGATLGTAQEAAANPDVLNAADRGGGDDEADDGGDDEGGDDGDPWTDDGGGDDGGGDLGDFGD
;
A
#
# COMPACT_ATOMS: atom_id res chain seq x y z
N MET A 1 -0.06 -7.96 -0.33
CA MET A 1 -0.25 -7.25 -1.61
C MET A 1 -1.34 -6.25 -1.36
N ARG A 2 -1.08 -4.99 -1.66
CA ARG A 2 -1.99 -3.88 -1.44
C ARG A 2 -2.33 -3.31 -2.80
N LEU A 3 -3.62 -3.12 -3.04
CA LEU A 3 -4.11 -2.47 -4.25
C LEU A 3 -4.38 -1.03 -3.87
N ILE A 4 -3.74 -0.07 -4.54
CA ILE A 4 -3.85 1.35 -4.18
C ILE A 4 -4.19 2.14 -5.43
N GLY A 5 -5.20 2.99 -5.34
CA GLY A 5 -5.62 3.88 -6.41
C GLY A 5 -5.88 5.29 -5.88
N GLN A 6 -5.64 6.29 -6.73
CA GLN A 6 -5.99 7.67 -6.45
C GLN A 6 -6.62 8.34 -7.66
N ILE A 7 -7.71 9.06 -7.39
CA ILE A 7 -8.42 9.91 -8.35
C ILE A 7 -8.37 11.34 -7.83
N HIS A 8 -7.87 12.24 -8.67
CA HIS A 8 -7.80 13.66 -8.39
C HIS A 8 -9.03 14.37 -8.93
N ILE A 9 -9.61 15.24 -8.11
CA ILE A 9 -10.77 16.05 -8.48
C ILE A 9 -10.35 17.52 -8.37
N THR A 10 -10.25 18.19 -9.51
CA THR A 10 -9.88 19.60 -9.61
C THR A 10 -11.12 20.41 -9.96
N LEU A 11 -11.39 21.43 -9.17
CA LEU A 11 -12.51 22.35 -9.35
C LEU A 11 -11.99 23.74 -9.68
N LYS A 12 -12.81 24.52 -10.38
CA LYS A 12 -12.50 25.93 -10.62
C LYS A 12 -12.66 26.69 -9.31
N GLY A 13 -11.59 27.34 -8.86
CA GLY A 13 -11.59 28.21 -7.70
C GLY A 13 -11.14 29.63 -8.02
N SER A 14 -11.22 30.51 -7.02
CA SER A 14 -10.62 31.84 -7.04
C SER A 14 -9.31 31.85 -6.27
N ILE A 15 -8.30 32.59 -6.74
CA ILE A 15 -7.05 32.79 -5.99
C ILE A 15 -7.35 33.52 -4.68
N VAL A 16 -6.85 32.99 -3.57
CA VAL A 16 -6.95 33.65 -2.27
C VAL A 16 -6.04 34.87 -2.28
N GLN A 17 -6.59 36.04 -1.99
CA GLN A 17 -5.79 37.26 -1.86
C GLN A 17 -5.31 37.43 -0.42
N ARG A 18 -4.01 37.69 -0.24
CA ARG A 18 -3.46 38.02 1.09
C ARG A 18 -3.98 39.37 1.56
N ASN A 19 -4.07 39.53 2.88
CA ASN A 19 -4.33 40.84 3.45
C ASN A 19 -3.18 41.80 3.10
N PRO A 20 -3.47 42.98 2.53
CA PRO A 20 -2.43 43.94 2.19
C PRO A 20 -1.75 44.42 3.48
N THR A 21 -0.42 44.45 3.46
CA THR A 21 0.38 45.03 4.54
C THR A 21 0.08 46.53 4.68
N VAL A 22 0.40 47.13 5.83
CA VAL A 22 0.16 48.57 6.08
C VAL A 22 0.85 49.43 5.01
N TRP A 23 2.04 49.04 4.56
CA TRP A 23 2.79 49.72 3.50
C TRP A 23 2.13 49.60 2.13
N GLU A 24 1.55 48.44 1.82
CA GLU A 24 0.83 48.21 0.58
C GLU A 24 -0.51 48.96 0.55
N LYS A 25 -1.22 49.04 1.68
CA LYS A 25 -2.39 49.91 1.83
C LYS A 25 -2.03 51.38 1.54
N PHE A 26 -0.88 51.84 2.05
CA PHE A 26 -0.36 53.18 1.78
C PHE A 26 -0.05 53.37 0.28
N LYS A 27 0.71 52.46 -0.35
CA LYS A 27 1.00 52.49 -1.79
C LYS A 27 -0.26 52.48 -2.66
N ARG A 28 -1.28 51.72 -2.28
CA ARG A 28 -2.59 51.68 -2.97
C ARG A 28 -3.28 53.04 -2.92
N GLY A 29 -3.11 53.79 -1.83
CA GLY A 29 -3.57 55.18 -1.70
C GLY A 29 -2.93 56.16 -2.70
N PHE A 30 -1.73 55.84 -3.21
CA PHE A 30 -1.05 56.60 -4.27
C PHE A 30 -1.26 56.02 -5.67
N GLY A 31 -2.23 55.13 -5.86
CA GLY A 31 -2.58 54.57 -7.17
C GLY A 31 -1.68 53.42 -7.65
N ALA A 32 -0.79 52.89 -6.80
CA ALA A 32 0.00 51.72 -7.16
C ALA A 32 -0.86 50.44 -7.17
N ARG A 33 -0.73 49.62 -8.22
CA ARG A 33 -1.27 48.26 -8.24
C ARG A 33 -0.37 47.38 -7.38
N VAL A 34 -0.91 46.83 -6.30
CA VAL A 34 -0.22 45.88 -5.42
C VAL A 34 -0.71 44.49 -5.77
N ASP A 35 0.22 43.57 -6.03
CA ASP A 35 -0.07 42.16 -6.18
C ASP A 35 -0.32 41.52 -4.81
N LEU A 36 -1.53 40.99 -4.64
CA LEU A 36 -2.00 40.32 -3.43
C LEU A 36 -2.30 38.84 -3.68
N ASP A 37 -2.05 38.36 -4.89
CA ASP A 37 -2.34 36.99 -5.25
C ASP A 37 -1.42 36.05 -4.45
N THR A 38 -1.98 34.94 -3.99
CA THR A 38 -1.22 33.87 -3.33
C THR A 38 -1.18 32.64 -4.22
N ASP A 39 -0.40 31.64 -3.82
CA ASP A 39 -0.39 30.30 -4.40
C ASP A 39 -1.59 29.44 -3.97
N ARG A 40 -2.50 29.98 -3.16
CA ARG A 40 -3.67 29.27 -2.66
C ARG A 40 -4.90 29.54 -3.49
N MET A 41 -5.63 28.47 -3.75
CA MET A 41 -6.94 28.49 -4.40
C MET A 41 -8.02 28.28 -3.35
N ARG A 42 -9.13 29.01 -3.47
CA ARG A 42 -10.36 28.77 -2.73
C ARG A 42 -11.46 28.31 -3.68
N VAL A 43 -12.07 27.19 -3.36
CA VAL A 43 -13.23 26.64 -4.07
C VAL A 43 -14.47 26.80 -3.19
N GLU A 44 -15.56 27.25 -3.80
CA GLU A 44 -16.88 27.30 -3.14
C GLU A 44 -17.47 25.88 -3.11
N LEU A 45 -17.07 25.09 -2.12
CA LEU A 45 -17.59 23.75 -1.86
C LEU A 45 -18.48 23.75 -0.62
N GLU A 46 -19.71 23.26 -0.78
CA GLU A 46 -20.56 22.90 0.34
C GLU A 46 -20.31 21.44 0.71
N ALA A 47 -20.10 21.15 2.01
CA ALA A 47 -19.85 19.79 2.48
C ALA A 47 -20.94 18.82 2.05
N THR A 48 -22.20 19.24 2.18
CA THR A 48 -23.39 18.47 1.77
C THR A 48 -23.39 18.14 0.29
N ALA A 49 -23.00 19.10 -0.57
CA ALA A 49 -22.93 18.89 -2.01
C ALA A 49 -21.82 17.88 -2.39
N VAL A 50 -20.65 17.99 -1.74
CA VAL A 50 -19.55 17.04 -1.94
C VAL A 50 -19.98 15.63 -1.54
N VAL A 51 -20.53 15.45 -0.33
CA VAL A 51 -20.98 14.13 0.13
C VAL A 51 -22.08 13.57 -0.76
N ASP A 52 -23.07 14.36 -1.16
CA ASP A 52 -24.16 13.92 -2.04
C ASP A 52 -23.65 13.49 -3.42
N GLN A 53 -22.73 14.24 -4.02
CA GLN A 53 -22.12 13.89 -5.31
C GLN A 53 -21.30 12.59 -5.22
N VAL A 54 -20.46 12.45 -4.18
CA VAL A 54 -19.68 11.23 -3.96
C VAL A 54 -20.59 10.05 -3.68
N LYS A 55 -21.60 10.20 -2.81
CA LYS A 55 -22.61 9.17 -2.54
C LYS A 55 -23.30 8.72 -3.82
N ARG A 56 -23.70 9.64 -4.71
CA ARG A 56 -24.33 9.28 -5.98
C ARG A 56 -23.39 8.50 -6.89
N ALA A 57 -22.11 8.84 -6.93
CA ALA A 57 -21.10 8.09 -7.67
C ALA A 57 -20.93 6.67 -7.10
N LEU A 58 -20.75 6.57 -5.78
CA LEU A 58 -20.63 5.31 -5.03
C LEU A 58 -21.86 4.41 -5.21
N GLY A 59 -23.07 4.96 -5.07
CA GLY A 59 -24.31 4.21 -5.21
C GLY A 59 -24.54 3.64 -6.62
N ARG A 60 -23.97 4.25 -7.68
CA ARG A 60 -24.00 3.67 -9.04
C ARG A 60 -23.17 2.40 -9.18
N LEU A 61 -22.19 2.21 -8.29
CA LEU A 61 -21.35 1.02 -8.24
C LEU A 61 -21.84 0.00 -7.22
N GLY A 62 -22.97 0.27 -6.55
CA GLY A 62 -23.48 -0.59 -5.48
C GLY A 62 -22.76 -0.44 -4.15
N VAL A 63 -21.91 0.57 -3.97
CA VAL A 63 -21.29 0.87 -2.67
C VAL A 63 -22.37 1.40 -1.74
N GLY A 64 -22.70 0.63 -0.71
CA GLY A 64 -23.79 0.88 0.24
C GLY A 64 -23.32 1.25 1.66
N ASN A 65 -22.09 0.88 2.00
CA ASN A 65 -21.57 0.94 3.37
C ASN A 65 -20.64 2.14 3.57
N ALA A 66 -20.89 2.93 4.61
CA ALA A 66 -20.14 4.08 5.05
C ALA A 66 -19.31 3.72 6.28
N LEU A 67 -18.03 4.07 6.28
CA LEU A 67 -17.16 3.86 7.44
C LEU A 67 -17.15 5.08 8.36
N SER A 68 -17.02 6.27 7.77
CA SER A 68 -16.95 7.51 8.56
C SER A 68 -17.25 8.77 7.74
N LEU A 69 -17.70 9.81 8.43
CA LEU A 69 -17.73 11.18 7.94
C LEU A 69 -17.19 12.10 9.02
N VAL A 70 -16.09 12.79 8.71
CA VAL A 70 -15.47 13.79 9.57
C VAL A 70 -15.36 15.10 8.80
N ILE A 71 -15.81 16.19 9.41
CA ILE A 71 -15.73 17.54 8.84
C ILE A 71 -15.12 18.44 9.90
N ASP A 72 -14.00 19.10 9.58
CA ASP A 72 -13.28 20.01 10.48
C ASP A 72 -13.08 19.42 11.89
N ASP A 73 -12.51 18.21 11.93
CA ASP A 73 -12.23 17.43 13.15
C ASP A 73 -13.49 17.03 13.96
N THR A 74 -14.69 17.32 13.46
CA THR A 74 -15.96 16.89 14.04
C THR A 74 -16.43 15.60 13.37
N VAL A 75 -16.57 14.53 14.17
CA VAL A 75 -17.12 13.25 13.71
C VAL A 75 -18.63 13.38 13.58
N ILE A 76 -19.13 13.24 12.35
CA ILE A 76 -20.57 13.33 12.03
C ILE A 76 -21.19 11.95 11.92
N PHE A 77 -20.42 11.00 11.39
CA PHE A 77 -20.81 9.61 11.30
C PHE A 77 -19.59 8.72 11.51
N GLN A 78 -19.79 7.59 12.19
CA GLN A 78 -18.80 6.54 12.30
C GLN A 78 -19.55 5.23 12.47
N ASP A 79 -19.31 4.27 11.58
CA ASP A 79 -19.79 2.91 11.79
C ASP A 79 -18.82 2.19 12.74
N THR A 80 -19.38 1.70 13.84
CA THR A 80 -18.64 0.93 14.86
C THR A 80 -19.06 -0.53 14.89
N ASP A 81 -20.20 -0.86 14.26
CA ASP A 81 -20.83 -2.17 14.36
C ASP A 81 -20.73 -2.96 13.04
N GLY A 82 -20.26 -2.36 11.94
CA GLY A 82 -20.17 -3.01 10.64
C GLY A 82 -21.56 -3.20 10.03
N LYS A 83 -22.43 -2.20 10.17
CA LYS A 83 -23.83 -2.30 9.73
C LYS A 83 -23.91 -2.16 8.21
N PRO A 84 -24.56 -3.10 7.49
CA PRO A 84 -24.71 -2.97 6.06
C PRO A 84 -25.68 -1.83 5.69
N ASP A 85 -25.47 -1.24 4.51
CA ASP A 85 -26.33 -0.26 3.85
C ASP A 85 -26.64 1.00 4.70
N ASP A 86 -25.63 1.55 5.37
CA ASP A 86 -25.72 2.67 6.30
C ASP A 86 -25.42 4.05 5.67
N LEU A 87 -25.16 4.14 4.35
CA LEU A 87 -25.11 5.43 3.65
C LEU A 87 -26.35 6.32 3.88
N PRO A 88 -27.60 5.82 3.97
CA PRO A 88 -28.75 6.64 4.35
C PRO A 88 -28.64 7.21 5.77
N ASP A 89 -28.10 6.43 6.71
CA ASP A 89 -27.92 6.84 8.11
C ASP A 89 -26.86 7.95 8.20
N LEU A 90 -25.77 7.84 7.44
CA LEU A 90 -24.78 8.90 7.28
C LEU A 90 -25.41 10.20 6.76
N MET A 91 -26.27 10.12 5.74
CA MET A 91 -26.94 11.32 5.19
C MET A 91 -27.91 11.95 6.19
N LEU A 92 -28.59 11.14 7.00
CA LEU A 92 -29.42 11.64 8.09
C LEU A 92 -28.56 12.40 9.11
N ALA A 93 -27.47 11.79 9.58
CA ALA A 93 -26.54 12.42 10.51
C ALA A 93 -25.97 13.73 9.96
N LEU A 94 -25.58 13.77 8.68
CA LEU A 94 -25.13 14.99 8.01
C LEU A 94 -26.20 16.08 7.99
N SER A 95 -27.46 15.72 7.74
CA SER A 95 -28.57 16.68 7.71
C SER A 95 -28.83 17.32 9.09
N GLU A 96 -28.66 16.56 10.17
CA GLU A 96 -28.79 17.05 11.55
C GLU A 96 -27.67 18.04 11.91
N HIS A 97 -26.48 17.87 11.33
CA HIS A 97 -25.30 18.70 11.58
C HIS A 97 -25.07 19.80 10.54
N ALA A 98 -25.87 19.87 9.46
CA ALA A 98 -25.66 20.80 8.35
C ALA A 98 -25.54 22.27 8.78
N SER A 99 -26.26 22.66 9.85
CA SER A 99 -26.22 24.01 10.39
C SER A 99 -24.87 24.41 11.03
N LEU A 100 -24.05 23.43 11.45
CA LEU A 100 -22.74 23.68 12.07
C LEU A 100 -21.70 24.15 11.06
N PHE A 101 -21.87 23.80 9.78
CA PHE A 101 -20.87 24.06 8.74
C PHE A 101 -21.11 25.37 7.99
N GLY A 102 -22.19 26.09 8.29
CA GLY A 102 -22.43 27.50 7.93
C GLY A 102 -21.95 27.93 6.53
N ARG A 103 -20.70 28.40 6.43
CA ARG A 103 -20.09 29.05 5.25
C ARG A 103 -19.06 28.18 4.48
N GLY A 104 -18.92 26.90 4.82
CA GLY A 104 -17.94 26.00 4.23
C GLY A 104 -17.20 25.19 5.29
N PHE A 105 -16.24 24.39 4.85
CA PHE A 105 -15.44 23.50 5.70
C PHE A 105 -13.96 23.60 5.30
N ARG A 106 -13.03 23.47 6.24
CA ARG A 106 -11.59 23.42 5.92
C ARG A 106 -11.22 22.07 5.31
N GLU A 107 -11.64 20.98 5.95
CA GLU A 107 -11.35 19.61 5.52
C GLU A 107 -12.57 18.71 5.76
N LEU A 108 -12.90 17.93 4.74
CA LEU A 108 -13.89 16.88 4.78
C LEU A 108 -13.21 15.55 4.50
N ARG A 109 -13.53 14.53 5.29
CA ARG A 109 -13.11 13.15 5.10
C ARG A 109 -14.33 12.25 5.14
N PHE A 110 -14.65 11.63 4.02
CA PHE A 110 -15.73 10.67 3.89
C PHE A 110 -15.12 9.33 3.49
N ALA A 111 -15.38 8.27 4.25
CA ALA A 111 -14.96 6.92 3.90
C ALA A 111 -16.15 5.98 3.75
N ALA A 112 -16.04 5.09 2.78
CA ALA A 112 -16.98 4.03 2.48
C ALA A 112 -16.22 2.72 2.23
N GLU A 113 -16.90 1.60 2.38
CA GLU A 113 -16.36 0.29 2.07
C GLU A 113 -17.23 -0.44 1.04
N HIS A 114 -16.61 -1.35 0.29
CA HIS A 114 -17.28 -2.14 -0.73
C HIS A 114 -16.63 -3.51 -0.86
N GLU A 115 -17.45 -4.53 -1.07
CA GLU A 115 -16.99 -5.87 -1.44
C GLU A 115 -17.37 -6.17 -2.89
N GLU A 116 -16.39 -6.47 -3.73
CA GLU A 116 -16.64 -6.80 -5.13
C GLU A 116 -15.63 -7.81 -5.67
N ALA A 117 -16.12 -8.88 -6.30
CA ALA A 117 -15.29 -9.88 -6.98
C ALA A 117 -14.13 -10.43 -6.11
N GLY A 118 -14.39 -10.64 -4.81
CA GLY A 118 -13.38 -11.12 -3.85
C GLY A 118 -12.39 -10.05 -3.37
N LEU A 119 -12.63 -8.78 -3.71
CA LEU A 119 -11.89 -7.65 -3.17
C LEU A 119 -12.70 -6.99 -2.05
N HIS A 120 -12.02 -6.68 -0.95
CA HIS A 120 -12.49 -5.78 0.09
C HIS A 120 -11.84 -4.41 -0.15
N LEU A 121 -12.66 -3.40 -0.42
CA LEU A 121 -12.25 -2.07 -0.84
C LEU A 121 -12.65 -1.04 0.22
N VAL A 122 -11.74 -0.11 0.48
CA VAL A 122 -11.97 1.09 1.28
C VAL A 122 -11.75 2.30 0.39
N ILE A 123 -12.78 3.15 0.28
CA ILE A 123 -12.79 4.37 -0.53
C ILE A 123 -12.84 5.56 0.41
N GLU A 124 -11.77 6.36 0.46
CA GLU A 124 -11.73 7.60 1.23
C GLU A 124 -11.71 8.80 0.29
N THR A 125 -12.73 9.66 0.39
CA THR A 125 -12.75 10.97 -0.24
C THR A 125 -12.33 12.03 0.76
N ARG A 126 -11.29 12.79 0.42
CA ARG A 126 -10.88 14.00 1.14
C ARG A 126 -11.13 15.22 0.29
N ALA A 127 -11.74 16.26 0.84
CA ALA A 127 -11.95 17.52 0.16
C ALA A 127 -11.48 18.69 1.03
N ARG A 128 -11.04 19.78 0.40
CA ARG A 128 -10.64 21.02 1.06
C ARG A 128 -11.16 22.21 0.28
N THR A 129 -11.70 23.21 0.97
CA THR A 129 -12.10 24.47 0.30
C THR A 129 -10.89 25.35 -0.02
N GLU A 130 -9.77 25.18 0.69
CA GLU A 130 -8.51 25.89 0.43
C GLU A 130 -7.36 24.90 0.23
N HIS A 131 -6.63 25.05 -0.87
CA HIS A 131 -5.52 24.18 -1.25
C HIS A 131 -4.50 24.96 -2.08
N LEU A 132 -3.31 24.39 -2.32
CA LEU A 132 -2.33 24.96 -3.24
C LEU A 132 -2.84 24.87 -4.68
N GLN A 133 -2.39 25.78 -5.55
CA GLN A 133 -2.86 25.86 -6.94
C GLN A 133 -2.59 24.59 -7.76
N ASP A 134 -1.54 23.86 -7.42
CA ASP A 134 -1.12 22.59 -8.03
C ASP A 134 -1.71 21.35 -7.33
N GLU A 135 -2.41 21.52 -6.22
CA GLU A 135 -3.10 20.45 -5.51
C GLU A 135 -4.58 20.33 -5.95
N PRO A 136 -5.13 19.10 -5.99
CA PRO A 136 -6.53 18.91 -6.28
C PRO A 136 -7.42 19.41 -5.13
N ALA A 137 -8.63 19.87 -5.46
CA ALA A 137 -9.63 20.31 -4.48
C ALA A 137 -10.19 19.13 -3.66
N ALA A 138 -10.28 17.96 -4.27
CA ALA A 138 -10.59 16.72 -3.60
C ALA A 138 -9.75 15.55 -4.14
N LEU A 139 -9.49 14.58 -3.27
CA LEU A 139 -8.72 13.38 -3.53
C LEU A 139 -9.58 12.18 -3.11
N VAL A 140 -9.79 11.24 -4.03
CA VAL A 140 -10.40 9.95 -3.71
C VAL A 140 -9.30 8.91 -3.71
N SER A 141 -9.00 8.36 -2.54
CA SER A 141 -8.04 7.27 -2.34
C SER A 141 -8.79 5.96 -2.18
N ILE A 142 -8.32 4.92 -2.88
CA ILE A 142 -8.91 3.59 -2.86
C ILE A 142 -7.83 2.62 -2.38
N GLY A 143 -8.12 1.89 -1.30
CA GLY A 143 -7.30 0.80 -0.79
C GLY A 143 -8.05 -0.51 -0.96
N GLY A 144 -7.41 -1.52 -1.55
CA GLY A 144 -8.01 -2.83 -1.77
C GLY A 144 -7.18 -3.97 -1.17
N ARG A 145 -7.89 -5.02 -0.76
CA ARG A 145 -7.35 -6.30 -0.27
C ARG A 145 -8.09 -7.45 -0.92
N VAL A 146 -7.40 -8.58 -1.13
CA VAL A 146 -8.06 -9.83 -1.53
C VAL A 146 -8.67 -10.45 -0.29
N GLN A 147 -9.99 -10.57 -0.25
CA GLN A 147 -10.77 -11.03 0.91
C GLN A 147 -10.34 -12.43 1.36
N ASP A 148 -10.03 -13.32 0.41
CA ASP A 148 -9.53 -14.67 0.70
C ASP A 148 -8.16 -14.69 1.37
N LEU A 149 -7.41 -13.59 1.34
CA LEU A 149 -6.15 -13.45 2.06
C LEU A 149 -6.33 -12.74 3.41
N GLU A 150 -7.53 -12.29 3.77
CA GLU A 150 -7.76 -11.62 5.04
C GLU A 150 -7.88 -12.62 6.20
N PRO A 151 -7.40 -12.26 7.41
CA PRO A 151 -7.61 -13.07 8.60
C PRO A 151 -9.09 -13.13 8.96
N ARG A 152 -9.58 -14.34 9.28
CA ARG A 152 -10.96 -14.52 9.74
C ARG A 152 -11.04 -14.36 11.25
N ARG A 153 -12.20 -13.89 11.74
CA ARG A 153 -12.42 -13.72 13.18
C ARG A 153 -12.27 -15.04 13.93
N GLY A 154 -11.37 -15.07 14.91
CA GLY A 154 -11.09 -16.27 15.72
C GLY A 154 -10.19 -17.31 15.05
N GLU A 155 -9.67 -17.03 13.86
CA GLU A 155 -8.74 -17.91 13.16
C GLU A 155 -7.37 -17.90 13.82
N SER A 156 -6.82 -19.08 14.10
CA SER A 156 -5.45 -19.19 14.61
C SER A 156 -4.42 -18.93 13.51
N GLY A 157 -3.19 -18.56 13.89
CA GLY A 157 -2.12 -18.31 12.92
C GLY A 157 -1.79 -19.53 12.04
N ASP A 158 -1.86 -20.73 12.59
CA ASP A 158 -1.60 -21.96 11.83
C ASP A 158 -2.73 -22.30 10.85
N GLU A 159 -3.99 -22.08 11.24
CA GLU A 159 -5.14 -22.23 10.33
C GLU A 159 -5.07 -21.23 9.19
N TYR A 160 -4.78 -19.97 9.52
CA TYR A 160 -4.60 -18.91 8.54
C TYR A 160 -3.48 -19.26 7.54
N ARG A 161 -2.30 -19.68 8.04
CA ARG A 161 -1.17 -20.09 7.18
C ARG A 161 -1.56 -21.20 6.22
N ARG A 162 -2.18 -22.28 6.73
CA ARG A 162 -2.57 -23.43 5.90
C ARG A 162 -3.56 -23.05 4.80
N ARG A 163 -4.45 -22.09 5.07
CA ARG A 163 -5.44 -21.59 4.11
C ARG A 163 -4.83 -20.65 3.08
N VAL A 164 -3.96 -19.75 3.51
CA VAL A 164 -3.44 -18.64 2.70
C VAL A 164 -2.22 -19.04 1.87
N GLU A 165 -1.32 -19.87 2.39
CA GLU A 165 -0.10 -20.30 1.69
C GLU A 165 -0.31 -20.86 0.26
N PRO A 166 -1.32 -21.71 -0.03
CA PRO A 166 -1.55 -22.13 -1.41
C PRO A 166 -1.99 -20.97 -2.30
N LEU A 167 -2.75 -20.01 -1.77
CA LEU A 167 -3.24 -18.84 -2.51
C LEU A 167 -2.11 -17.86 -2.82
N THR A 168 -1.12 -17.71 -1.92
CA THR A 168 0.03 -16.82 -2.18
C THR A 168 0.94 -17.32 -3.30
N LYS A 169 0.83 -18.59 -3.69
CA LYS A 169 1.56 -19.20 -4.80
C LYS A 169 0.79 -19.11 -6.13
N ASP A 170 -0.48 -18.67 -6.10
CA ASP A 170 -1.31 -18.54 -7.30
C ASP A 170 -1.17 -17.15 -7.94
N ALA A 171 -0.31 -17.05 -8.96
CA ALA A 171 -0.13 -15.82 -9.71
C ALA A 171 -1.41 -15.35 -10.44
N ALA A 172 -2.28 -16.28 -10.85
CA ALA A 172 -3.50 -15.94 -11.58
C ALA A 172 -4.51 -15.22 -10.68
N LEU A 173 -4.56 -15.59 -9.38
CA LEU A 173 -5.38 -14.90 -8.38
C LEU A 173 -4.99 -13.43 -8.24
N PHE A 174 -3.69 -13.13 -8.18
CA PHE A 174 -3.22 -11.74 -8.03
C PHE A 174 -3.43 -10.90 -9.29
N GLU A 175 -3.21 -11.47 -10.48
CA GLU A 175 -3.51 -10.77 -11.73
C GLU A 175 -5.01 -10.53 -11.90
N ALA A 176 -5.85 -11.49 -11.54
CA ALA A 176 -7.29 -11.30 -11.54
C ALA A 176 -7.70 -10.17 -10.58
N ALA A 177 -7.20 -10.19 -9.34
CA ALA A 177 -7.44 -9.14 -8.35
C ALA A 177 -6.99 -7.75 -8.84
N ARG A 178 -5.82 -7.65 -9.48
CA ARG A 178 -5.31 -6.40 -10.07
C ARG A 178 -6.25 -5.88 -11.16
N LEU A 179 -6.64 -6.73 -12.11
CA LEU A 179 -7.54 -6.33 -13.20
C LEU A 179 -8.92 -5.91 -12.69
N GLN A 180 -9.47 -6.61 -11.69
CA GLN A 180 -10.74 -6.22 -11.07
C GLN A 180 -10.64 -4.87 -10.36
N PHE A 181 -9.55 -4.64 -9.64
CA PHE A 181 -9.29 -3.37 -8.98
C PHE A 181 -9.17 -2.21 -9.97
N GLU A 182 -8.36 -2.36 -11.01
CA GLU A 182 -8.22 -1.35 -12.08
C GLU A 182 -9.56 -1.06 -12.75
N SER A 183 -10.37 -2.10 -13.00
CA SER A 183 -11.71 -1.93 -13.54
C SER A 183 -12.63 -1.15 -12.60
N PHE A 184 -12.59 -1.45 -11.29
CA PHE A 184 -13.36 -0.71 -10.29
C PHE A 184 -12.96 0.77 -10.24
N VAL A 185 -11.66 1.07 -10.19
CA VAL A 185 -11.16 2.45 -10.16
C VAL A 185 -11.60 3.23 -11.40
N GLY A 186 -11.51 2.63 -12.59
CA GLY A 186 -12.00 3.26 -13.83
C GLY A 186 -13.50 3.55 -13.80
N ARG A 187 -14.32 2.60 -13.32
CA ARG A 187 -15.78 2.83 -13.17
C ARG A 187 -16.10 3.89 -12.13
N LEU A 188 -15.31 3.98 -11.06
CA LEU A 188 -15.44 5.04 -10.05
C LEU A 188 -15.09 6.40 -10.62
N GLU A 189 -14.02 6.51 -11.40
CA GLU A 189 -13.67 7.74 -12.12
C GLU A 189 -14.83 8.19 -13.03
N ASP A 190 -15.38 7.29 -13.83
CA ASP A 190 -16.52 7.59 -14.72
C ASP A 190 -17.77 7.99 -13.94
N ALA A 191 -18.06 7.32 -12.82
CA ALA A 191 -19.17 7.66 -11.95
C ALA A 191 -18.99 9.05 -11.31
N LEU A 192 -17.77 9.40 -10.90
CA LEU A 192 -17.42 10.71 -10.37
C LEU A 192 -17.54 11.80 -11.43
N LYS A 193 -17.01 11.58 -12.64
CA LYS A 193 -17.17 12.51 -13.80
C LYS A 193 -18.64 12.81 -14.06
N ALA A 194 -19.49 11.79 -14.01
CA ALA A 194 -20.92 11.95 -14.25
C ALA A 194 -21.68 12.56 -13.06
N ALA A 195 -21.17 12.46 -11.84
CA ALA A 195 -21.75 13.10 -10.65
C ALA A 195 -21.29 14.56 -10.48
N MET A 196 -20.11 14.92 -11.02
CA MET A 196 -19.45 16.21 -10.88
C MET A 196 -19.08 16.81 -12.25
N PRO A 197 -20.06 17.20 -13.10
CA PRO A 197 -19.80 17.62 -14.49
C PRO A 197 -18.97 18.90 -14.61
N GLU A 198 -18.89 19.71 -13.56
CA GLU A 198 -18.09 20.94 -13.52
C GLU A 198 -16.65 20.70 -13.05
N ALA A 199 -16.37 19.52 -12.49
CA ALA A 199 -15.05 19.13 -12.03
C ALA A 199 -14.24 18.47 -13.15
N ARG A 200 -12.93 18.66 -13.11
CA ARG A 200 -11.98 17.83 -13.84
C ARG A 200 -11.59 16.67 -12.93
N VAL A 201 -12.02 15.47 -13.31
CA VAL A 201 -11.73 14.24 -12.57
C VAL A 201 -10.73 13.43 -13.38
N GLU A 202 -9.59 13.09 -12.77
CA GLU A 202 -8.50 12.36 -13.42
C GLU A 202 -7.97 11.25 -12.51
N GLN A 203 -7.90 10.04 -13.03
CA GLN A 203 -7.15 8.96 -12.39
C GLN A 203 -5.65 9.27 -12.44
N HIS A 204 -5.00 9.31 -11.28
CA HIS A 204 -3.56 9.55 -11.19
C HIS A 204 -2.77 8.24 -11.13
N HIS A 205 -3.27 7.24 -10.39
CA HIS A 205 -2.69 5.89 -10.37
C HIS A 205 -3.73 4.85 -9.94
N ALA A 206 -3.52 3.61 -10.35
CA ALA A 206 -4.22 2.43 -9.86
C ALA A 206 -3.27 1.24 -10.00
N ASP A 207 -2.50 1.01 -8.93
CA ASP A 207 -1.39 0.07 -8.98
C ASP A 207 -1.55 -1.04 -7.93
N ALA A 208 -1.16 -2.24 -8.34
CA ALA A 208 -0.84 -3.31 -7.42
C ALA A 208 0.56 -3.12 -6.83
N ARG A 209 0.66 -3.04 -5.49
CA ARG A 209 1.95 -2.93 -4.79
C ARG A 209 2.15 -4.09 -3.83
N VAL A 210 3.30 -4.74 -3.96
CA VAL A 210 3.83 -5.62 -2.91
C VAL A 210 4.53 -4.70 -1.92
N VAL A 211 3.94 -4.51 -0.74
CA VAL A 211 4.58 -3.70 0.30
C VAL A 211 5.53 -4.62 1.06
N HIS A 212 6.80 -4.24 1.08
CA HIS A 212 7.78 -4.88 1.94
C HIS A 212 7.43 -4.62 3.39
N ALA A 213 7.50 -5.65 4.24
CA ALA A 213 7.55 -5.42 5.68
C ALA A 213 8.73 -4.45 5.94
N PRO A 214 8.57 -3.45 6.83
CA PRO A 214 9.65 -2.52 7.12
C PRO A 214 10.88 -3.35 7.53
N ASP A 215 11.97 -3.18 6.78
CA ASP A 215 13.25 -3.81 7.12
C ASP A 215 13.63 -3.38 8.54
N GLY A 216 14.05 -4.36 9.35
CA GLY A 216 14.11 -4.27 10.80
C GLY A 216 14.76 -2.99 11.35
N ASP A 217 14.04 -2.33 12.26
CA ASP A 217 14.51 -1.68 13.50
C ASP A 217 13.39 -0.78 14.05
N GLY A 218 12.26 -1.37 14.46
CA GLY A 218 11.25 -0.71 15.33
C GLY A 218 10.68 0.65 14.89
N ALA A 219 11.03 1.16 13.71
CA ALA A 219 10.63 2.46 13.22
C ALA A 219 9.17 2.33 12.78
N ALA A 220 8.27 2.85 13.61
CA ALA A 220 6.87 2.97 13.24
C ALA A 220 6.80 3.61 11.84
N PRO A 221 6.09 3.01 10.88
CA PRO A 221 5.99 3.56 9.54
C PRO A 221 5.53 5.01 9.66
N HIS A 222 6.32 5.95 9.12
CA HIS A 222 5.94 7.36 9.12
C HIS A 222 4.54 7.47 8.51
N PRO A 223 3.62 8.23 9.13
CA PRO A 223 2.28 8.40 8.59
C PRO A 223 2.41 9.02 7.21
N VAL A 224 2.13 8.21 6.20
CA VAL A 224 2.16 8.61 4.80
C VAL A 224 1.01 9.59 4.61
N GLY A 225 1.34 10.83 4.20
CA GLY A 225 0.32 11.85 3.96
C GLY A 225 -0.66 11.40 2.87
N PRO A 226 -1.92 11.87 2.88
CA PRO A 226 -2.95 11.39 1.96
C PRO A 226 -2.64 11.63 0.49
N THR A 227 -1.90 12.69 0.20
CA THR A 227 -1.45 13.05 -1.16
C THR A 227 -0.28 12.20 -1.65
N HIS A 228 0.30 11.36 -0.81
CA HIS A 228 1.41 10.51 -1.21
C HIS A 228 0.91 9.30 -2.01
N PRO A 229 1.59 8.89 -3.09
CA PRO A 229 1.15 7.77 -3.94
C PRO A 229 1.10 6.39 -3.26
N GLY A 230 1.66 6.28 -2.06
CA GLY A 230 1.62 5.07 -1.23
C GLY A 230 0.61 5.13 -0.09
N TYR A 231 -0.23 6.16 -0.03
CA TYR A 231 -1.27 6.27 0.98
C TYR A 231 -2.31 5.17 0.80
N ASP A 232 -2.59 4.44 1.87
CA ASP A 232 -3.53 3.33 1.86
C ASP A 232 -4.64 3.60 2.88
N PRO A 233 -5.85 3.97 2.45
CA PRO A 233 -6.94 4.26 3.37
C PRO A 233 -7.34 3.02 4.17
N PHE A 234 -7.09 1.81 3.66
CA PHE A 234 -7.41 0.57 4.37
C PHE A 234 -6.71 0.51 5.73
N MET A 235 -5.45 0.96 5.81
CA MET A 235 -4.67 0.95 7.05
C MET A 235 -5.16 1.97 8.09
N VAL A 236 -5.97 2.95 7.68
CA VAL A 236 -6.53 3.98 8.56
C VAL A 236 -7.77 3.46 9.28
N TYR A 237 -8.62 2.71 8.58
CA TYR A 237 -9.88 2.19 9.12
C TYR A 237 -9.72 0.78 9.70
N TYR A 238 -8.78 0.01 9.18
CA TYR A 238 -8.44 -1.33 9.67
C TYR A 238 -7.03 -1.33 10.24
N PRO A 239 -6.87 -1.31 11.58
CA PRO A 239 -5.55 -1.32 12.19
C PRO A 239 -4.79 -2.59 11.78
N PRO A 240 -3.45 -2.50 11.63
CA PRO A 240 -2.64 -3.65 11.24
C PRO A 240 -2.81 -4.82 12.23
N SER A 241 -3.36 -5.92 11.73
CA SER A 241 -3.36 -7.19 12.45
C SER A 241 -1.96 -7.81 12.41
N PRO A 242 -1.48 -8.44 13.50
CA PRO A 242 -0.25 -9.25 13.47
C PRO A 242 -0.25 -10.32 12.35
N LEU A 243 -1.43 -10.86 12.02
CA LEU A 243 -1.58 -11.82 10.91
C LEU A 243 -1.38 -11.18 9.53
N GLY A 244 -1.63 -9.87 9.41
CA GLY A 244 -1.31 -9.11 8.20
C GLY A 244 0.18 -9.02 7.92
N MET A 245 1.02 -8.89 8.96
CA MET A 245 2.48 -8.96 8.79
C MET A 245 2.92 -10.33 8.27
N MET A 246 2.30 -11.41 8.78
CA MET A 246 2.60 -12.76 8.32
C MET A 246 2.24 -12.96 6.83
N LEU A 247 1.13 -12.37 6.37
CA LEU A 247 0.77 -12.36 4.95
C LEU A 247 1.83 -11.64 4.10
N ASP A 248 2.24 -10.44 4.52
CA ASP A 248 3.24 -9.65 3.80
C ASP A 248 4.55 -10.46 3.66
N VAL A 249 4.99 -11.16 4.71
CA VAL A 249 6.16 -12.05 4.66
C VAL A 249 5.97 -13.23 3.69
N MET A 250 4.83 -13.92 3.73
CA MET A 250 4.55 -15.04 2.81
C MET A 250 4.51 -14.59 1.35
N LEU A 251 3.93 -13.42 1.08
CA LEU A 251 3.87 -12.86 -0.26
C LEU A 251 5.25 -12.50 -0.78
N ILE A 252 6.09 -11.84 0.03
CA ILE A 252 7.46 -11.52 -0.36
C ILE A 252 8.24 -12.81 -0.68
N SER A 253 8.15 -13.83 0.18
CA SER A 253 8.79 -15.12 -0.08
C SER A 253 8.29 -15.76 -1.38
N SER A 254 6.97 -15.72 -1.62
CA SER A 254 6.38 -16.26 -2.85
C SER A 254 6.84 -15.50 -4.09
N PHE A 255 6.91 -14.16 -4.05
CA PHE A 255 7.42 -13.33 -5.14
C PHE A 255 8.90 -13.59 -5.41
N MET A 256 9.73 -13.71 -4.37
CA MET A 256 11.15 -14.04 -4.53
C MET A 256 11.33 -15.41 -5.19
N HIS A 257 10.50 -16.40 -4.83
CA HIS A 257 10.50 -17.71 -5.49
C HIS A 257 10.02 -17.66 -6.95
N MET A 258 9.09 -16.77 -7.30
CA MET A 258 8.67 -16.58 -8.70
C MET A 258 9.73 -15.87 -9.54
N LEU A 259 10.48 -14.94 -8.94
CA LEU A 259 11.55 -14.19 -9.62
C LEU A 259 12.85 -14.99 -9.73
N SER A 260 13.10 -15.94 -8.82
CA SER A 260 14.20 -16.89 -9.00
C SER A 260 13.80 -17.91 -10.08
N PRO A 261 14.51 -17.99 -11.23
CA PRO A 261 14.25 -19.06 -12.18
C PRO A 261 14.39 -20.41 -11.46
N PRO A 262 13.53 -21.40 -11.74
CA PRO A 262 13.65 -22.70 -11.10
C PRO A 262 15.06 -23.23 -11.35
N HIS A 263 15.80 -23.51 -10.28
CA HIS A 263 17.09 -24.17 -10.37
C HIS A 263 16.87 -25.59 -10.88
N ILE A 264 16.79 -25.75 -12.19
CA ILE A 264 16.75 -27.07 -12.82
C ILE A 264 18.14 -27.64 -12.65
N PHE A 265 18.31 -28.61 -11.75
CA PHE A 265 19.55 -29.36 -11.65
C PHE A 265 19.55 -30.45 -12.71
N VAL A 266 20.59 -30.48 -13.53
CA VAL A 266 20.80 -31.57 -14.48
C VAL A 266 21.52 -32.68 -13.74
N VAL A 267 20.94 -33.86 -13.70
CA VAL A 267 21.53 -35.04 -13.07
C VAL A 267 21.88 -36.03 -14.17
N ASN A 268 23.07 -36.61 -14.11
CA ASN A 268 23.46 -37.65 -15.06
C ASN A 268 22.68 -38.97 -14.80
N PRO A 269 22.68 -39.92 -15.74
CA PRO A 269 22.00 -41.21 -15.56
C PRO A 269 22.51 -42.04 -14.37
N ALA A 270 23.72 -41.76 -13.87
CA ALA A 270 24.32 -42.41 -12.69
C ALA A 270 23.93 -41.72 -11.36
N GLY A 271 23.12 -40.65 -11.40
CA GLY A 271 22.67 -39.91 -10.22
C GLY A 271 23.60 -38.80 -9.74
N ALA A 272 24.70 -38.50 -10.44
CA ALA A 272 25.59 -37.40 -10.11
C ALA A 272 25.04 -36.07 -10.66
N THR A 273 24.97 -35.06 -9.79
CA THR A 273 24.51 -33.71 -10.14
C THR A 273 25.56 -33.01 -11.01
N LEU A 274 25.19 -32.62 -12.23
CA LEU A 274 26.07 -31.95 -13.21
C LEU A 274 26.02 -30.41 -13.13
N GLY A 275 25.30 -29.87 -12.13
CA GLY A 275 25.09 -28.43 -11.93
C GLY A 275 23.70 -27.97 -12.39
N THR A 276 23.51 -26.66 -12.47
CA THR A 276 22.25 -26.05 -12.93
C THR A 276 22.13 -26.14 -14.46
N ALA A 277 20.90 -26.12 -14.99
CA ALA A 277 20.65 -26.15 -16.43
C ALA A 277 21.29 -24.96 -17.17
N GLN A 278 21.47 -23.84 -16.46
CA GLN A 278 22.13 -22.67 -17.01
C GLN A 278 23.65 -22.83 -17.08
N GLU A 279 24.28 -23.46 -16.08
CA GLU A 279 25.69 -23.86 -16.12
C GLU A 279 25.95 -24.95 -17.18
N ALA A 280 25.03 -25.90 -17.31
CA ALA A 280 25.09 -26.94 -18.34
C ALA A 280 24.91 -26.37 -19.76
N ALA A 281 24.05 -25.36 -19.93
CA ALA A 281 23.89 -24.64 -21.19
C ALA A 281 25.11 -23.74 -21.51
N ALA A 282 25.71 -23.12 -20.49
CA ALA A 282 26.90 -22.29 -20.64
C ALA A 282 28.17 -23.12 -20.91
N ASN A 283 28.23 -24.36 -20.39
CA ASN A 283 29.37 -25.26 -20.52
C ASN A 283 28.90 -26.63 -21.04
N PRO A 284 28.58 -26.75 -22.35
CA PRO A 284 28.09 -28.01 -22.93
C PRO A 284 29.09 -29.16 -22.83
N ASP A 285 30.38 -28.87 -22.61
CA ASP A 285 31.43 -29.87 -22.41
C ASP A 285 31.25 -30.66 -21.10
N VAL A 286 30.60 -30.07 -20.09
CA VAL A 286 30.32 -30.74 -18.81
C VAL A 286 29.28 -31.86 -18.99
N LEU A 287 28.41 -31.75 -19.99
CA LEU A 287 27.45 -32.80 -20.36
C LEU A 287 28.13 -33.99 -21.06
N ASN A 288 29.24 -33.74 -21.78
CA ASN A 288 29.99 -34.76 -22.50
C ASN A 288 31.05 -35.46 -21.62
N ALA A 289 31.49 -34.83 -20.54
CA ALA A 289 32.45 -35.42 -19.60
C ALA A 289 31.88 -36.64 -18.85
N ALA A 290 30.57 -36.71 -18.66
CA ALA A 290 29.90 -37.82 -17.97
C ALA A 290 29.82 -39.12 -18.79
N ASP A 291 30.05 -39.06 -20.11
CA ASP A 291 30.04 -40.22 -21.02
C ASP A 291 31.46 -40.79 -21.25
N ARG A 292 32.50 -40.14 -20.71
CA ARG A 292 33.84 -40.75 -20.59
C ARG A 292 33.85 -41.68 -19.38
N GLY A 293 33.16 -42.80 -19.53
CA GLY A 293 33.24 -43.91 -18.59
C GLY A 293 34.70 -44.35 -18.39
N GLY A 294 35.02 -44.59 -17.11
CA GLY A 294 36.15 -45.34 -16.57
C GLY A 294 37.26 -45.76 -17.55
N GLY A 295 38.31 -44.94 -17.60
CA GLY A 295 39.65 -45.44 -17.90
C GLY A 295 40.36 -45.67 -16.59
N ASP A 296 40.35 -46.93 -16.13
CA ASP A 296 41.27 -47.42 -15.10
C ASP A 296 42.69 -47.32 -15.65
N ASP A 297 43.40 -46.22 -15.34
CA ASP A 297 44.84 -46.15 -15.53
C ASP A 297 45.51 -46.12 -14.15
N GLU A 298 45.69 -47.33 -13.63
CA GLU A 298 46.75 -47.65 -12.67
C GLU A 298 48.10 -47.33 -13.32
N ALA A 299 48.77 -46.27 -12.85
CA ALA A 299 50.20 -46.08 -13.06
C ALA A 299 50.84 -45.58 -11.76
N ASP A 300 51.13 -46.56 -10.92
CA ASP A 300 52.33 -46.69 -10.10
C ASP A 300 53.53 -45.94 -10.71
N ASP A 301 54.01 -44.89 -10.04
CA ASP A 301 55.45 -44.62 -9.96
C ASP A 301 55.76 -43.82 -8.69
N GLY A 302 56.65 -44.39 -7.90
CA GLY A 302 57.12 -43.85 -6.62
C GLY A 302 58.18 -42.79 -6.81
N GLY A 303 58.37 -41.96 -5.78
CA GLY A 303 59.42 -40.97 -5.76
C GLY A 303 59.31 -40.06 -4.54
N ASP A 304 59.78 -40.60 -3.43
CA ASP A 304 60.49 -39.98 -2.30
C ASP A 304 60.55 -38.44 -2.19
N ASP A 305 60.26 -38.02 -0.96
CA ASP A 305 61.12 -37.20 -0.09
C ASP A 305 60.75 -35.75 0.26
N GLU A 306 60.94 -35.51 1.56
CA GLU A 306 61.30 -34.27 2.26
C GLU A 306 60.28 -33.12 2.39
N GLY A 307 59.72 -33.02 3.61
CA GLY A 307 60.10 -31.92 4.52
C GLY A 307 59.21 -30.66 4.58
N GLY A 308 58.81 -30.31 5.81
CA GLY A 308 58.17 -29.03 6.20
C GLY A 308 56.74 -29.27 6.68
N ASP A 309 56.44 -29.46 7.96
CA ASP A 309 56.61 -28.50 9.07
C ASP A 309 56.06 -27.11 8.69
N ASP A 310 54.93 -26.76 9.31
CA ASP A 310 54.58 -25.42 9.82
C ASP A 310 53.08 -25.08 9.65
N GLY A 311 52.34 -25.22 10.76
CA GLY A 311 51.35 -24.21 11.13
C GLY A 311 49.87 -24.55 10.94
N ASP A 312 49.30 -25.25 11.92
CA ASP A 312 47.88 -25.11 12.29
C ASP A 312 47.65 -23.78 13.02
N PRO A 313 46.75 -22.88 12.57
CA PRO A 313 46.35 -21.72 13.35
C PRO A 313 44.84 -21.76 13.63
N TRP A 314 44.37 -22.75 14.39
CA TRP A 314 43.01 -22.74 14.94
C TRP A 314 43.00 -23.28 16.39
N THR A 315 43.76 -22.60 17.25
CA THR A 315 43.44 -22.45 18.68
C THR A 315 42.74 -21.09 18.81
N ASP A 316 41.47 -21.09 19.20
CA ASP A 316 41.00 -20.98 20.59
C ASP A 316 40.76 -19.51 20.97
N ASP A 317 39.72 -19.35 21.78
CA ASP A 317 39.37 -18.19 22.58
C ASP A 317 38.69 -16.98 21.93
N GLY A 318 37.43 -16.80 22.32
CA GLY A 318 36.61 -15.64 21.99
C GLY A 318 35.25 -15.65 22.70
N GLY A 319 35.24 -15.97 24.00
CA GLY A 319 34.09 -15.72 24.87
C GLY A 319 33.83 -14.22 25.02
N GLY A 320 32.55 -13.84 25.01
CA GLY A 320 32.03 -12.52 25.34
C GLY A 320 30.51 -12.62 25.41
N ASP A 321 29.96 -12.89 26.59
CA ASP A 321 29.58 -11.92 27.63
C ASP A 321 28.06 -11.77 27.61
N ASP A 322 27.42 -12.64 28.38
CA ASP A 322 26.00 -12.59 28.73
C ASP A 322 25.78 -11.41 29.69
N GLY A 323 25.61 -10.23 29.11
CA GLY A 323 25.20 -9.01 29.82
C GLY A 323 23.76 -9.09 30.31
N GLY A 324 23.58 -9.65 31.50
CA GLY A 324 22.34 -9.59 32.26
C GLY A 324 21.98 -8.14 32.66
N GLY A 325 20.88 -7.63 32.10
CA GLY A 325 20.26 -6.36 32.44
C GLY A 325 18.98 -6.55 33.25
N ASP A 326 19.11 -6.51 34.56
CA ASP A 326 18.27 -5.77 35.53
C ASP A 326 16.77 -5.60 35.20
N LEU A 327 15.95 -6.52 35.70
CA LEU A 327 14.50 -6.33 35.87
C LEU A 327 14.24 -5.70 37.24
N GLY A 328 14.32 -4.37 37.28
CA GLY A 328 13.85 -3.55 38.38
C GLY A 328 12.32 -3.60 38.53
N ASP A 329 11.89 -4.32 39.55
CA ASP A 329 11.00 -3.86 40.62
C ASP A 329 10.12 -2.61 40.32
N PHE A 330 8.82 -2.84 40.13
CA PHE A 330 7.79 -1.82 40.36
C PHE A 330 6.70 -2.41 41.26
N GLY A 331 6.83 -2.12 42.55
CA GLY A 331 5.76 -2.15 43.53
C GLY A 331 5.13 -0.76 43.73
N ASP A 332 3.84 -0.83 44.08
CA ASP A 332 2.84 0.22 44.42
C ASP A 332 2.23 1.07 43.30
#